data_AF-A0A165EFD3-F1
#
_entry.id   AF-A0A165EFD3-F1
#
_cell.length_a   1.000
_cell.length_b   1.000
_cell.length_c   1.000
_cell.angle_alpha   90.00
_cell.angle_beta   90.00
_cell.angle_gamma   90.00
#
_symmetry.space_group_name_H-M   'P 1'
#
loop_
_entity.id
_entity.type
_entity.pdbx_description
1 polymer ?
#
loop_
_entity_poly.entity_id
_entity_poly.type
_entity_poly.pdbx_seq_one_letter_code
_entity_poly.pdbx_strand_id
1 'polypeptide(L)'
;MRVLGLCVALTVAASVADAQDLPQRTLSPPVYSAMGSDQSPEPLFLESPTQCRNMSLKDNFTITDFPDECEYPIPHTCRYYIDCAESSLSCGPHGYPVGYGFHYCSLFARDLREFSPGGRAWVLRTMTCLQHALVPIVPALAERVNCRPGPELECGYDSDMACGELKELAFDTHPKCYVDSGVCNLRSVRDYILIAKVVGIGNFFTKQAVQTAFACVKQWLGE
;
A
#
# COMPACT_ATOMS: atom_id res chain seq x y z
N MET A 1 -40.70 37.71 9.43
CA MET A 1 -41.06 36.59 10.31
C MET A 1 -39.79 35.98 10.85
N ARG A 2 -39.56 36.10 12.16
CA ARG A 2 -38.46 35.47 12.89
C ARG A 2 -38.85 34.02 13.16
N VAL A 3 -38.00 33.06 12.78
CA VAL A 3 -38.11 31.69 13.28
C VAL A 3 -36.78 31.36 13.95
N LEU A 4 -36.92 31.06 15.23
CA LEU A 4 -35.88 30.87 16.23
C LEU A 4 -34.91 29.75 15.86
N GLY A 5 -33.63 29.98 16.19
CA GLY A 5 -32.62 28.93 16.23
C GLY A 5 -32.85 27.96 17.38
N LEU A 6 -32.62 26.67 17.11
CA LEU A 6 -32.35 25.67 18.13
C LEU A 6 -30.86 25.35 18.09
N CYS A 7 -30.12 25.80 19.10
CA CYS A 7 -28.84 25.22 19.47
C CYS A 7 -29.12 23.96 20.29
N VAL A 8 -28.81 22.79 19.74
CA VAL A 8 -28.80 21.53 20.50
C VAL A 8 -27.43 21.42 21.16
N ALA A 9 -27.36 21.69 22.46
CA ALA A 9 -26.18 21.43 23.27
C ALA A 9 -26.16 19.93 23.63
N LEU A 10 -25.19 19.18 23.11
CA LEU A 10 -24.87 17.84 23.62
C LEU A 10 -24.07 18.00 24.92
N THR A 11 -24.71 17.68 26.05
CA THR A 11 -24.03 17.48 27.33
C THR A 11 -23.43 16.08 27.36
N VAL A 12 -22.09 15.98 27.41
CA VAL A 12 -21.38 14.75 27.72
C VAL A 12 -21.37 14.59 29.25
N ALA A 13 -22.10 13.59 29.76
CA ALA A 13 -22.01 13.18 31.15
C ALA A 13 -20.83 12.22 31.31
N ALA A 14 -19.72 12.70 31.88
CA ALA A 14 -18.65 11.84 32.38
C ALA A 14 -19.04 11.35 33.79
N SER A 15 -19.18 10.04 33.96
CA SER A 15 -19.34 9.43 35.28
C SER A 15 -17.95 9.18 35.87
N VAL A 16 -17.72 9.80 37.03
CA VAL A 16 -16.58 9.52 37.92
C VAL A 16 -16.94 8.32 38.78
N ALA A 17 -16.17 7.24 38.64
CA ALA A 17 -16.23 6.09 39.55
C ALA A 17 -14.97 6.08 40.44
N ASP A 18 -15.23 5.80 41.71
CA ASP A 18 -14.38 5.91 42.89
C ASP A 18 -12.97 5.33 42.82
N ALA A 19 -12.06 6.03 43.50
CA ALA A 19 -10.72 5.61 43.84
C ALA A 19 -10.69 5.03 45.27
N GLN A 20 -10.38 3.74 45.42
CA GLN A 20 -9.92 3.15 46.69
C GLN A 20 -8.88 2.03 46.45
N ASP A 21 -7.66 2.30 46.93
CA ASP A 21 -6.67 1.43 47.61
C ASP A 21 -5.95 0.23 46.92
N LEU A 22 -4.67 0.49 46.53
CA LEU A 22 -3.39 -0.24 46.76
C LEU A 22 -3.22 -1.76 46.40
N PRO A 23 -2.01 -2.23 45.95
CA PRO A 23 -0.70 -1.85 46.50
C PRO A 23 0.39 -1.46 45.49
N GLN A 24 1.32 -0.66 46.03
CA GLN A 24 2.57 -0.20 45.42
C GLN A 24 3.45 -1.37 44.98
N ARG A 25 3.78 -1.42 43.68
CA ARG A 25 4.97 -2.13 43.21
C ARG A 25 6.17 -1.20 43.28
N THR A 26 7.15 -1.65 44.04
CA THR A 26 8.44 -1.04 44.29
C THR A 26 9.18 -0.71 43.00
N LEU A 27 9.61 0.55 42.92
CA LEU A 27 10.48 1.09 41.90
C LEU A 27 11.92 0.60 42.14
N SER A 28 12.45 -0.22 41.25
CA SER A 28 13.88 -0.57 41.24
C SER A 28 14.68 0.56 40.56
N PRO A 29 15.86 0.93 41.07
CA PRO A 29 16.65 2.05 40.57
C PRO A 29 17.26 1.78 39.18
N PRO A 30 17.62 2.85 38.43
CA PRO A 30 18.25 2.71 37.14
C PRO A 30 19.68 2.19 37.31
N VAL A 31 20.02 1.12 36.61
CA VAL A 31 21.40 0.68 36.47
C VAL A 31 22.08 1.59 35.44
N TYR A 32 22.77 2.61 35.93
CA TYR A 32 23.85 3.26 35.18
C TYR A 32 25.16 2.51 35.47
N SER A 33 25.69 1.86 34.46
CA SER A 33 27.11 1.50 34.34
C SER A 33 27.37 1.41 32.83
N ALA A 34 28.03 2.40 32.26
CA ALA A 34 29.48 2.58 32.24
C ALA A 34 29.98 2.20 30.83
N MET A 35 30.37 3.25 30.11
CA MET A 35 31.20 3.31 28.91
C MET A 35 31.85 1.99 28.48
N GLY A 36 31.38 1.46 27.34
CA GLY A 36 32.17 0.67 26.42
C GLY A 36 32.38 1.49 25.15
N SER A 37 33.59 2.01 24.99
CA SER A 37 34.07 2.68 23.78
C SER A 37 34.12 1.70 22.59
N ASP A 38 34.03 2.28 21.40
CA ASP A 38 34.38 1.69 20.11
C ASP A 38 33.67 0.39 19.71
N GLN A 39 32.54 0.58 19.05
CA GLN A 39 32.26 -0.13 17.80
C GLN A 39 31.39 0.77 16.94
N SER A 40 32.05 1.67 16.21
CA SER A 40 31.46 2.23 15.00
C SER A 40 31.04 1.05 14.11
N PRO A 41 29.80 1.00 13.59
CA PRO A 41 29.51 0.07 12.52
C PRO A 41 30.47 0.39 11.38
N GLU A 42 31.25 -0.60 10.97
CA GLU A 42 32.08 -0.48 9.79
C GLU A 42 31.20 0.01 8.64
N PRO A 43 31.66 0.98 7.84
CA PRO A 43 30.95 1.34 6.63
C PRO A 43 30.81 0.05 5.81
N LEU A 44 29.57 -0.27 5.40
CA LEU A 44 29.33 -1.26 4.37
C LEU A 44 30.14 -0.83 3.15
N PHE A 45 31.34 -1.39 3.02
CA PHE A 45 32.11 -1.35 1.81
C PHE A 45 31.22 -1.99 0.75
N LEU A 46 30.65 -1.15 -0.12
CA LEU A 46 30.22 -1.63 -1.43
C LEU A 46 31.47 -2.25 -2.04
N GLU A 47 31.51 -3.58 -2.09
CA GLU A 47 32.54 -4.26 -2.83
C GLU A 47 32.54 -3.73 -4.27
N SER A 48 33.73 -3.45 -4.75
CA SER A 48 33.98 -2.87 -6.07
C SER A 48 33.28 -3.67 -7.18
N PRO A 49 32.83 -3.05 -8.30
CA PRO A 49 32.09 -3.71 -9.38
C PRO A 49 32.84 -4.84 -10.12
N THR A 50 34.04 -5.19 -9.69
CA THR A 50 34.93 -6.16 -10.33
C THR A 50 34.77 -7.60 -9.85
N GLN A 51 33.91 -7.89 -8.87
CA GLN A 51 33.63 -9.27 -8.43
C GLN A 51 32.56 -10.02 -9.23
N CYS A 52 31.97 -9.40 -10.27
CA CYS A 52 31.29 -10.17 -11.31
C CYS A 52 32.31 -10.74 -12.31
N ARG A 53 33.28 -11.53 -11.85
CA ARG A 53 34.18 -12.28 -12.74
C ARG A 53 34.51 -13.65 -12.14
N ASN A 54 34.16 -14.67 -12.92
CA ASN A 54 34.43 -16.09 -12.74
C ASN A 54 33.49 -16.87 -11.82
N MET A 55 32.18 -16.73 -12.05
CA MET A 55 31.34 -17.93 -11.96
C MET A 55 31.55 -18.71 -13.26
N SER A 56 32.00 -19.96 -13.13
CA SER A 56 32.06 -20.88 -14.26
C SER A 56 30.65 -20.97 -14.85
N LEU A 57 30.51 -20.74 -16.16
CA LEU A 57 29.31 -21.07 -16.95
C LEU A 57 29.17 -22.60 -16.98
N LYS A 58 28.92 -23.16 -15.82
CA LYS A 58 28.44 -24.51 -15.59
C LYS A 58 27.16 -24.28 -14.82
N ASP A 59 26.12 -23.97 -15.56
CA ASP A 59 24.78 -24.51 -15.36
C ASP A 59 23.94 -24.06 -16.56
N ASN A 60 23.24 -25.03 -17.12
CA ASN A 60 22.32 -24.86 -18.22
C ASN A 60 21.07 -24.14 -17.68
N PHE A 61 21.18 -22.83 -17.44
CA PHE A 61 20.11 -22.01 -16.88
C PHE A 61 18.95 -21.95 -17.87
N THR A 62 17.91 -22.72 -17.60
CA THR A 62 16.67 -22.70 -18.36
C THR A 62 15.83 -21.49 -17.93
N ILE A 63 15.06 -20.93 -18.86
CA ILE A 63 14.19 -19.74 -18.66
C ILE A 63 13.15 -19.92 -17.52
N THR A 64 13.03 -21.12 -16.94
CA THR A 64 12.13 -21.50 -15.85
C THR A 64 12.58 -21.06 -14.44
N ASP A 65 13.76 -20.47 -14.29
CA ASP A 65 14.32 -20.12 -12.97
C ASP A 65 13.98 -18.70 -12.48
N PHE A 66 13.24 -17.91 -13.26
CA PHE A 66 12.73 -16.62 -12.78
C PHE A 66 11.38 -16.81 -12.07
N PRO A 67 11.17 -16.22 -10.88
CA PRO A 67 9.88 -16.27 -10.22
C PRO A 67 8.81 -15.64 -11.11
N ASP A 68 7.61 -16.23 -11.12
CA ASP A 68 6.46 -15.70 -11.86
C ASP A 68 6.15 -14.27 -11.40
N GLU A 69 6.20 -13.29 -12.32
CA GLU A 69 5.91 -11.88 -12.03
C GLU A 69 4.46 -11.67 -11.54
N CYS A 70 3.56 -12.63 -11.76
CA CYS A 70 2.18 -12.60 -11.29
C CYS A 70 2.02 -13.13 -9.86
N GLU A 71 2.98 -13.91 -9.37
CA GLU A 71 3.05 -14.31 -7.95
C GLU A 71 3.94 -13.34 -7.16
N TYR A 72 5.01 -12.85 -7.79
CA TYR A 72 5.97 -11.92 -7.21
C TYR A 72 6.15 -10.69 -8.12
N PRO A 73 5.24 -9.70 -8.04
CA PRO A 73 5.30 -8.49 -8.86
C PRO A 73 6.65 -7.79 -8.76
N ILE A 74 7.25 -7.44 -9.90
CA ILE A 74 8.53 -6.73 -9.91
C ILE A 74 8.36 -5.36 -9.23
N PRO A 75 9.08 -5.10 -8.12
CA PRO A 75 8.97 -3.84 -7.41
C PRO A 75 9.26 -2.65 -8.32
N HIS A 76 8.58 -1.52 -8.05
CA HIS A 76 8.80 -0.24 -8.75
C HIS A 76 8.44 -0.21 -10.24
N THR A 77 7.82 -1.28 -10.75
CA THR A 77 7.27 -1.32 -12.11
C THR A 77 5.75 -1.15 -12.08
N CYS A 78 5.12 -1.10 -13.26
CA CYS A 78 3.66 -1.12 -13.42
C CYS A 78 3.18 -2.36 -14.17
N ARG A 79 4.05 -3.36 -14.37
CA ARG A 79 3.84 -4.45 -15.32
C ARG A 79 2.71 -5.38 -14.90
N TYR A 80 2.55 -5.62 -13.59
CA TYR A 80 1.51 -6.51 -13.06
C TYR A 80 0.11 -6.18 -13.60
N TYR A 81 -0.20 -4.90 -13.77
CA TYR A 81 -1.50 -4.47 -14.27
C TYR A 81 -1.79 -4.96 -15.70
N ILE A 82 -0.78 -5.02 -16.56
CA ILE A 82 -0.92 -5.43 -17.96
C ILE A 82 -0.68 -6.93 -18.09
N ASP A 83 0.48 -7.38 -17.61
CA ASP A 83 1.00 -8.71 -17.88
C ASP A 83 0.26 -9.78 -17.05
N CYS A 84 -0.36 -9.39 -15.92
CA CYS A 84 -1.05 -10.32 -15.02
C CYS A 84 -2.55 -10.01 -14.92
N ALA A 85 -2.91 -8.82 -14.41
CA ALA A 85 -4.31 -8.50 -14.11
C ALA A 85 -5.17 -8.39 -15.37
N GLU A 86 -4.75 -7.60 -16.37
CA GLU A 86 -5.46 -7.49 -17.64
C GLU A 86 -5.40 -8.80 -18.43
N SER A 87 -4.24 -9.46 -18.50
CA SER A 87 -4.12 -10.74 -19.21
C SER A 87 -4.98 -11.86 -18.63
N SER A 88 -5.28 -11.85 -17.32
CA SER A 88 -6.07 -12.90 -16.67
C SER A 88 -7.59 -12.67 -16.76
N LEU A 89 -8.01 -11.40 -16.75
CA LEU A 89 -9.43 -11.01 -16.62
C LEU A 89 -10.00 -10.28 -17.82
N SER A 90 -9.15 -9.79 -18.75
CA SER A 90 -9.55 -9.10 -19.98
C SER A 90 -10.58 -7.98 -19.76
N CYS A 91 -10.36 -7.13 -18.75
CA CYS A 91 -11.28 -6.08 -18.35
C CYS A 91 -11.38 -4.91 -19.34
N GLY A 92 -10.50 -4.87 -20.34
CA GLY A 92 -10.47 -3.86 -21.37
C GLY A 92 -9.82 -2.54 -20.94
N PRO A 93 -9.66 -1.59 -21.87
CA PRO A 93 -8.90 -0.36 -21.65
C PRO A 93 -9.51 0.59 -20.61
N HIS A 94 -10.79 0.42 -20.30
CA HIS A 94 -11.51 1.19 -19.28
C HIS A 94 -11.67 0.44 -17.95
N GLY A 95 -11.30 -0.85 -17.91
CA GLY A 95 -11.30 -1.66 -16.72
C GLY A 95 -10.26 -1.20 -15.69
N TYR A 96 -10.36 -1.69 -14.46
CA TYR A 96 -9.44 -1.31 -13.39
C TYR A 96 -7.96 -1.54 -13.74
N PRO A 97 -7.54 -2.70 -14.30
CA PRO A 97 -6.13 -2.97 -14.57
C PRO A 97 -5.48 -1.89 -15.45
N VAL A 98 -6.05 -1.61 -16.62
CA VAL A 98 -5.49 -0.66 -17.59
C VAL A 98 -5.90 0.78 -17.27
N GLY A 99 -7.20 1.02 -17.17
CA GLY A 99 -7.79 2.36 -17.10
C GLY A 99 -7.56 3.08 -15.78
N TYR A 100 -7.21 2.36 -14.71
CA TYR A 100 -6.93 2.94 -13.40
C TYR A 100 -5.53 2.56 -12.88
N GLY A 101 -5.30 1.27 -12.63
CA GLY A 101 -4.08 0.77 -11.99
C GLY A 101 -2.82 1.14 -12.77
N PHE A 102 -2.72 0.68 -14.02
CA PHE A 102 -1.62 0.99 -14.92
C PHE A 102 -1.52 2.50 -15.21
N HIS A 103 -2.66 3.15 -15.46
CA HIS A 103 -2.73 4.59 -15.73
C HIS A 103 -2.06 5.41 -14.62
N TYR A 104 -2.53 5.31 -13.37
CA TYR A 104 -1.96 6.09 -12.26
C TYR A 104 -0.56 5.64 -11.87
N CYS A 105 -0.28 4.33 -11.91
CA CYS A 105 1.07 3.81 -11.68
C CYS A 105 2.09 4.47 -12.65
N SER A 106 1.73 4.55 -13.94
CA SER A 106 2.60 5.14 -14.97
C SER A 106 2.78 6.65 -14.79
N LEU A 107 1.75 7.38 -14.36
CA LEU A 107 1.86 8.81 -14.04
C LEU A 107 2.81 9.05 -12.87
N PHE A 108 2.70 8.27 -11.79
CA PHE A 108 3.62 8.35 -10.66
C PHE A 108 5.06 7.97 -11.02
N ALA A 109 5.24 6.94 -11.85
CA ALA A 109 6.56 6.54 -12.35
C ALA A 109 7.21 7.65 -13.21
N ARG A 110 6.43 8.30 -14.08
CA ARG A 110 6.89 9.42 -14.92
C ARG A 110 7.34 10.61 -14.08
N ASP A 111 6.53 10.99 -13.09
CA ASP A 111 6.75 12.20 -12.29
C ASP A 111 7.63 11.94 -11.05
N LEU A 112 8.15 10.71 -10.89
CA LEU A 112 8.90 10.28 -9.71
C LEU A 112 10.05 11.23 -9.35
N ARG A 113 10.75 11.80 -10.34
CA ARG A 113 11.85 12.74 -10.09
C ARG A 113 11.41 14.10 -9.53
N GLU A 114 10.13 14.45 -9.61
CA GLU A 114 9.59 15.70 -9.07
C GLU A 114 9.39 15.63 -7.54
N PHE A 115 9.30 14.43 -6.98
CA PHE A 115 9.11 14.21 -5.55
C PHE A 115 10.40 14.42 -4.75
N SER A 116 10.25 14.78 -3.47
CA SER A 116 11.36 14.75 -2.51
C SER A 116 11.93 13.33 -2.37
N PRO A 117 13.12 13.13 -1.78
CA PRO A 117 13.63 11.78 -1.47
C PRO A 117 12.64 10.92 -0.67
N GLY A 118 11.95 11.51 0.31
CA GLY A 118 10.92 10.82 1.09
C GLY A 118 9.68 10.49 0.26
N GLY A 119 9.23 11.44 -0.57
CA GLY A 119 8.12 11.25 -1.50
C GLY A 119 8.38 10.16 -2.53
N ARG A 120 9.59 10.11 -3.10
CA ARG A 120 10.00 9.03 -4.02
C ARG A 120 9.93 7.66 -3.37
N ALA A 121 10.47 7.55 -2.15
CA ALA A 121 10.43 6.30 -1.41
C ALA A 121 8.99 5.86 -1.09
N TRP A 122 8.11 6.82 -0.75
CA TRP A 122 6.68 6.56 -0.56
C TRP A 122 5.98 6.11 -1.84
N VAL A 123 6.20 6.79 -2.98
CA VAL A 123 5.62 6.42 -4.28
C VAL A 123 6.01 4.98 -4.64
N LEU A 124 7.30 4.67 -4.56
CA LEU A 124 7.82 3.34 -4.90
C LEU A 124 7.26 2.23 -4.00
N ARG A 125 7.22 2.45 -2.68
CA ARG A 125 6.60 1.49 -1.74
C ARG A 125 5.11 1.31 -2.02
N THR A 126 4.40 2.40 -2.30
CA THR A 126 2.96 2.37 -2.59
C THR A 126 2.68 1.58 -3.87
N MET A 127 3.43 1.86 -4.96
CA MET A 127 3.30 1.14 -6.22
C MET A 127 3.51 -0.37 -6.04
N THR A 128 4.53 -0.75 -5.28
CA THR A 128 4.81 -2.16 -4.97
C THR A 128 3.69 -2.78 -4.12
N CYS A 129 3.29 -2.13 -3.02
CA CYS A 129 2.23 -2.62 -2.13
C CYS A 129 0.92 -2.88 -2.88
N LEU A 130 0.49 -1.92 -3.71
CA LEU A 130 -0.76 -2.02 -4.46
C LEU A 130 -0.76 -3.20 -5.43
N GLN A 131 0.36 -3.49 -6.10
CA GLN A 131 0.46 -4.65 -7.00
C GLN A 131 0.46 -5.97 -6.22
N HIS A 132 1.21 -6.06 -5.12
CA HIS A 132 1.20 -7.23 -4.25
C HIS A 132 -0.19 -7.53 -3.67
N ALA A 133 -0.96 -6.49 -3.34
CA ALA A 133 -2.31 -6.67 -2.80
C ALA A 133 -3.28 -7.34 -3.79
N LEU A 134 -2.97 -7.30 -5.10
CA LEU A 134 -3.78 -7.94 -6.14
C LEU A 134 -3.39 -9.39 -6.42
N VAL A 135 -2.21 -9.85 -5.97
CA VAL A 135 -1.70 -11.21 -6.18
C VAL A 135 -2.69 -12.30 -5.74
N PRO A 136 -3.33 -12.22 -4.56
CA PRO A 136 -4.34 -13.22 -4.19
C PRO A 136 -5.72 -12.99 -4.84
N ILE A 137 -5.98 -11.79 -5.37
CA ILE A 137 -7.30 -11.39 -5.86
C ILE A 137 -7.49 -11.79 -7.32
N VAL A 138 -6.53 -11.44 -8.18
CA VAL A 138 -6.65 -11.64 -9.63
C VAL A 138 -6.82 -13.13 -9.99
N PRO A 139 -5.99 -14.06 -9.48
CA PRO A 139 -6.14 -15.48 -9.79
C PRO A 139 -7.49 -16.03 -9.30
N ALA A 140 -7.91 -15.67 -8.09
CA ALA A 140 -9.19 -16.11 -7.53
C ALA A 140 -10.38 -15.65 -8.39
N LEU A 141 -10.36 -14.41 -8.89
CA LEU A 141 -11.39 -13.94 -9.83
C LEU A 141 -11.29 -14.65 -11.19
N ALA A 142 -10.08 -14.83 -11.71
CA ALA A 142 -9.83 -15.45 -13.00
C ALA A 142 -10.23 -16.93 -13.03
N GLU A 143 -10.08 -17.65 -11.92
CA GLU A 143 -10.57 -19.02 -11.77
C GLU A 143 -12.10 -19.09 -11.90
N ARG A 144 -12.85 -18.12 -11.35
CA ARG A 144 -14.33 -18.09 -11.47
C ARG A 144 -14.81 -17.74 -12.88
N VAL A 145 -14.02 -16.97 -13.62
CA VAL A 145 -14.30 -16.63 -15.03
C VAL A 145 -13.93 -17.78 -15.97
N ASN A 146 -12.73 -18.37 -15.79
CA ASN A 146 -12.14 -19.36 -16.69
C ASN A 146 -12.35 -20.82 -16.24
N CYS A 147 -13.20 -21.06 -15.24
CA CYS A 147 -13.45 -22.40 -14.74
C CYS A 147 -14.13 -23.30 -15.79
N ARG A 148 -14.10 -24.61 -15.48
CA ARG A 148 -14.96 -25.58 -16.12
C ARG A 148 -16.22 -25.78 -15.27
N PRO A 149 -17.43 -25.74 -15.84
CA PRO A 149 -18.65 -26.04 -15.08
C PRO A 149 -18.59 -27.42 -14.44
N GLY A 150 -18.87 -27.48 -13.14
CA GLY A 150 -18.91 -28.69 -12.34
C GLY A 150 -19.94 -28.59 -11.21
N PRO A 151 -20.29 -29.72 -10.56
CA PRO A 151 -21.38 -29.75 -9.57
C PRO A 151 -21.08 -28.98 -8.27
N GLU A 152 -19.82 -28.62 -8.00
CA GLU A 152 -19.37 -27.98 -6.75
C GLU A 152 -19.00 -26.50 -6.93
N LEU A 153 -18.88 -25.99 -8.16
CA LEU A 153 -18.49 -24.60 -8.45
C LEU A 153 -19.45 -23.97 -9.45
N GLU A 154 -20.13 -22.89 -9.03
CA GLU A 154 -20.90 -22.04 -9.93
C GLU A 154 -19.91 -21.35 -10.88
N CYS A 155 -19.90 -21.82 -12.12
CA CYS A 155 -18.94 -21.43 -13.14
C CYS A 155 -19.60 -20.57 -14.22
N GLY A 156 -18.80 -19.78 -14.94
CA GLY A 156 -19.30 -18.82 -15.92
C GLY A 156 -19.61 -17.48 -15.26
N TYR A 157 -18.79 -17.10 -14.28
CA TYR A 157 -18.85 -15.78 -13.70
C TYR A 157 -18.59 -14.75 -14.80
N ASP A 158 -19.52 -13.83 -14.97
CA ASP A 158 -19.45 -12.82 -16.02
C ASP A 158 -18.17 -11.98 -15.89
N SER A 159 -17.49 -11.76 -17.01
CA SER A 159 -16.22 -11.05 -17.03
C SER A 159 -16.37 -9.60 -16.56
N ASP A 160 -17.47 -8.93 -16.92
CA ASP A 160 -17.72 -7.56 -16.49
C ASP A 160 -17.99 -7.50 -14.99
N MET A 161 -18.74 -8.48 -14.44
CA MET A 161 -18.90 -8.64 -12.99
C MET A 161 -17.55 -8.86 -12.28
N ALA A 162 -16.67 -9.71 -12.82
CA ALA A 162 -15.34 -9.94 -12.22
C ALA A 162 -14.49 -8.68 -12.21
N CYS A 163 -14.54 -7.91 -13.30
CA CYS A 163 -13.83 -6.65 -13.42
C CYS A 163 -14.41 -5.56 -12.51
N GLY A 164 -15.72 -5.58 -12.27
CA GLY A 164 -16.38 -4.76 -11.25
C GLY A 164 -15.92 -5.11 -9.84
N GLU A 165 -15.94 -6.39 -9.48
CA GLU A 165 -15.50 -6.88 -8.17
C GLU A 165 -14.00 -6.63 -7.94
N LEU A 166 -13.16 -6.86 -8.97
CA LEU A 166 -11.74 -6.53 -8.92
C LEU A 166 -11.54 -5.06 -8.54
N LYS A 167 -12.30 -4.15 -9.18
CA LYS A 167 -12.17 -2.71 -8.93
C LYS A 167 -12.50 -2.36 -7.48
N GLU A 168 -13.56 -2.94 -6.93
CA GLU A 168 -13.97 -2.71 -5.54
C GLU A 168 -12.93 -3.24 -4.57
N LEU A 169 -12.56 -4.52 -4.70
CA LEU A 169 -11.55 -5.16 -3.86
C LEU A 169 -10.20 -4.44 -3.94
N ALA A 170 -9.79 -4.01 -5.14
CA ALA A 170 -8.56 -3.28 -5.32
C ALA A 170 -8.57 -1.93 -4.59
N PHE A 171 -9.67 -1.17 -4.68
CA PHE A 171 -9.78 0.12 -3.98
C PHE A 171 -9.78 0.00 -2.46
N ASP A 172 -10.28 -1.10 -1.91
CA ASP A 172 -10.24 -1.36 -0.47
C ASP A 172 -8.81 -1.59 0.06
N THR A 173 -7.86 -1.94 -0.82
CA THR A 173 -6.44 -2.09 -0.43
C THR A 173 -5.69 -0.75 -0.34
N HIS A 174 -6.18 0.30 -1.01
CA HIS A 174 -5.44 1.55 -1.19
C HIS A 174 -5.12 2.27 0.13
N PRO A 175 -6.06 2.47 1.08
CA PRO A 175 -5.78 3.18 2.31
C PRO A 175 -4.66 2.53 3.12
N LYS A 176 -4.68 1.20 3.24
CA LYS A 176 -3.64 0.44 3.94
C LYS A 176 -2.29 0.64 3.27
N CYS A 177 -2.21 0.48 1.95
CA CYS A 177 -0.96 0.67 1.22
C CYS A 177 -0.41 2.10 1.32
N TYR A 178 -1.27 3.13 1.31
CA TYR A 178 -0.83 4.53 1.47
C TYR A 178 -0.26 4.81 2.86
N VAL A 179 -0.94 4.33 3.91
CA VAL A 179 -0.52 4.49 5.30
C VAL A 179 0.74 3.72 5.61
N ASP A 180 0.79 2.42 5.26
CA ASP A 180 1.95 1.56 5.51
C ASP A 180 3.18 2.01 4.73
N SER A 181 2.98 2.61 3.55
CA SER A 181 4.08 3.20 2.77
C SER A 181 4.57 4.52 3.37
N GLY A 182 3.85 5.09 4.36
CA GLY A 182 4.28 6.24 5.14
C GLY A 182 3.74 7.58 4.65
N VAL A 183 2.57 7.63 3.99
CA VAL A 183 1.99 8.91 3.52
C VAL A 183 1.84 9.91 4.67
N CYS A 184 1.45 9.44 5.86
CA CYS A 184 1.23 10.26 7.06
C CYS A 184 2.51 10.91 7.61
N ASN A 185 3.68 10.46 7.15
CA ASN A 185 4.99 10.89 7.62
C ASN A 185 5.75 11.72 6.57
N LEU A 186 5.12 12.04 5.43
CA LEU A 186 5.74 12.92 4.43
C LEU A 186 5.88 14.33 4.99
N ARG A 187 7.11 14.83 5.01
CA ARG A 187 7.46 16.17 5.55
C ARG A 187 7.35 17.29 4.52
N SER A 188 7.32 16.95 3.24
CA SER A 188 7.35 17.91 2.13
C SER A 188 5.93 18.20 1.65
N VAL A 189 5.48 19.45 1.82
CA VAL A 189 4.18 19.92 1.28
C VAL A 189 4.10 19.74 -0.24
N ARG A 190 5.23 19.91 -0.93
CA ARG A 190 5.33 19.67 -2.39
C ARG A 190 4.94 18.25 -2.77
N ASP A 191 5.24 17.24 -1.96
CA ASP A 191 4.89 15.86 -2.27
C ASP A 191 3.36 15.67 -2.26
N TYR A 192 2.66 16.26 -1.30
CA TYR A 192 1.19 16.24 -1.28
C TYR A 192 0.57 16.98 -2.47
N ILE A 193 1.15 18.11 -2.89
CA ILE A 193 0.70 18.84 -4.10
C ILE A 193 0.87 17.96 -5.35
N LEU A 194 2.01 17.26 -5.47
CA LEU A 194 2.27 16.36 -6.59
C LEU A 194 1.33 15.14 -6.58
N ILE A 195 1.07 14.56 -5.41
CA ILE A 195 0.05 13.51 -5.25
C ILE A 195 -1.29 14.03 -5.78
N ALA A 196 -1.77 15.17 -5.28
CA ALA A 196 -3.05 15.75 -5.69
C ALA A 196 -3.09 16.11 -7.19
N LYS A 197 -1.97 16.53 -7.78
CA LYS A 197 -1.84 16.78 -9.22
C LYS A 197 -1.99 15.49 -10.03
N VAL A 198 -1.38 14.39 -9.58
CA VAL A 198 -1.44 13.10 -10.28
C VAL A 198 -2.82 12.46 -10.16
N VAL A 199 -3.38 12.36 -8.93
CA VAL A 199 -4.70 11.75 -8.75
C VAL A 199 -5.85 12.66 -9.20
N GLY A 200 -5.62 13.97 -9.24
CA GLY A 200 -6.65 14.97 -9.51
C GLY A 200 -7.44 15.34 -8.24
N ILE A 201 -7.76 16.62 -8.07
CA ILE A 201 -8.46 17.16 -6.88
C ILE A 201 -9.84 16.50 -6.69
N GLY A 202 -10.53 16.13 -7.78
CA GLY A 202 -11.81 15.40 -7.71
C GLY A 202 -11.70 13.99 -7.12
N ASN A 203 -10.55 13.33 -7.29
CA ASN A 203 -10.30 12.01 -6.72
C ASN A 203 -9.82 12.09 -5.26
N PHE A 204 -9.48 13.28 -4.77
CA PHE A 204 -9.03 13.54 -3.41
C PHE A 204 -10.18 13.49 -2.37
N PHE A 205 -11.44 13.50 -2.81
CA PHE A 205 -12.62 13.30 -1.95
C PHE A 205 -13.26 11.92 -2.12
N THR A 206 -12.53 10.97 -2.70
CA THR A 206 -12.98 9.57 -2.81
C THR A 206 -12.92 8.87 -1.45
N LYS A 207 -13.67 7.76 -1.31
CA LYS A 207 -13.66 6.92 -0.09
C LYS A 207 -12.23 6.59 0.37
N GLN A 208 -11.33 6.33 -0.57
CA GLN A 208 -9.92 6.00 -0.31
C GLN A 208 -9.19 7.15 0.39
N ALA A 209 -9.34 8.38 -0.12
CA ALA A 209 -8.68 9.55 0.45
C ALA A 209 -9.21 9.87 1.86
N VAL A 210 -10.53 9.72 2.07
CA VAL A 210 -11.16 9.87 3.40
C VAL A 210 -10.67 8.81 4.38
N GLN A 211 -10.62 7.54 3.97
CA GLN A 211 -10.13 6.43 4.81
C GLN A 211 -8.64 6.58 5.13
N THR A 212 -7.83 7.02 4.17
CA THR A 212 -6.40 7.28 4.36
C THR A 212 -6.19 8.42 5.35
N ALA A 213 -6.93 9.53 5.19
CA ALA A 213 -6.87 10.65 6.11
C ALA A 213 -7.27 10.23 7.54
N PHE A 214 -8.35 9.46 7.69
CA PHE A 214 -8.78 8.94 8.98
C PHE A 214 -7.76 7.99 9.61
N ALA A 215 -7.14 7.11 8.81
CA ALA A 215 -6.10 6.21 9.28
C ALA A 215 -4.82 6.95 9.72
N CYS A 216 -4.43 8.01 9.01
CA CYS A 216 -3.34 8.88 9.45
C CYS A 216 -3.65 9.56 10.79
N VAL A 217 -4.88 10.02 10.99
CA VAL A 217 -5.31 10.61 12.27
C VAL A 217 -5.19 9.59 13.40
N LYS A 218 -5.67 8.35 13.22
CA LYS A 218 -5.50 7.28 14.22
C LYS A 218 -4.03 7.00 14.54
N GLN A 219 -3.19 6.89 13.51
CA GLN A 219 -1.75 6.68 13.68
C GLN A 219 -1.11 7.81 14.50
N TRP A 220 -1.51 9.07 14.30
CA TRP A 220 -1.01 10.20 15.09
C TRP A 220 -1.52 10.20 16.54
N LEU A 221 -2.72 9.67 16.78
CA LEU A 221 -3.32 9.55 18.11
C LEU A 221 -2.80 8.33 18.90
N GLY A 222 -2.04 7.43 18.26
CA GLY A 222 -1.52 6.21 18.89
C GLY A 222 -2.60 5.16 19.17
N GLU A 223 -3.71 5.21 18.42
CA GLU A 223 -4.85 4.28 18.49
C GLU A 223 -4.73 3.10 17.52
#